data_AF-S7TBN3-F1
#
_entry.id   AF-S7TBN3-F1
#
_cell.length_a   1.000
_cell.length_b   1.000
_cell.length_c   1.000
_cell.angle_alpha   90.00
_cell.angle_beta   90.00
_cell.angle_gamma   90.00
#
_symmetry.space_group_name_H-M   'P 1'
#
loop_
_entity.id
_entity.type
_entity.pdbx_description
1 polymer ?
#
loop_
_entity_poly.entity_id
_entity_poly.type
_entity_poly.pdbx_seq_one_letter_code
_entity_poly.pdbx_strand_id
1 'polypeptide(L)'
;MDPVKPVNQDVIREMLKQKKNMEILVSVCASCGMCAESCFLYVNNDKDPSYMPSYKAIHSLGKMYRKKGNVTRAELEEMKDLVWNKCVLCTRCYCPIGISIPSMISWARSICRSQGVYREYDQPKVA
;
A
#
# COMPACT_ATOMS: atom_id res chain seq x y z
N MET A 1 13.59 -8.13 19.58
CA MET A 1 12.24 -8.05 18.98
C MET A 1 11.47 -7.04 19.79
N ASP A 2 11.22 -5.86 19.25
CA ASP A 2 10.51 -4.81 19.99
C ASP A 2 9.13 -5.31 20.41
N PRO A 3 8.64 -4.96 21.62
CA PRO A 3 7.33 -5.39 22.07
C PRO A 3 6.27 -4.91 21.08
N VAL A 4 5.49 -5.86 20.55
CA VAL A 4 4.47 -5.60 19.53
C VAL A 4 3.45 -4.62 20.09
N LYS A 5 3.56 -3.35 19.68
CA LYS A 5 2.65 -2.29 20.12
C LYS A 5 1.21 -2.64 19.69
N PRO A 6 0.19 -2.42 20.52
CA PRO A 6 -1.20 -2.56 20.08
C PRO A 6 -1.50 -1.56 18.96
N VAL A 7 -2.36 -1.95 18.02
CA VAL A 7 -2.81 -1.08 16.92
C VAL A 7 -3.81 -0.06 17.47
N ASN A 8 -3.55 1.23 17.23
CA ASN A 8 -4.47 2.30 17.55
C ASN A 8 -5.37 2.59 16.34
N GLN A 9 -6.54 1.95 16.32
CA GLN A 9 -7.50 2.07 15.23
C GLN A 9 -8.11 3.48 15.11
N ASP A 10 -8.20 4.24 16.20
CA ASP A 10 -8.73 5.61 16.17
C ASP A 10 -7.80 6.56 15.41
N VAL A 11 -6.49 6.42 15.61
CA VAL A 11 -5.49 7.16 14.82
C VAL A 11 -5.60 6.80 13.34
N ILE A 12 -5.76 5.50 13.02
CA ILE A 12 -5.94 5.07 11.62
C ILE A 12 -7.20 5.70 11.02
N ARG A 13 -8.34 5.63 11.73
CA ARG A 13 -9.60 6.23 11.28
C ARG A 13 -9.44 7.73 11.02
N GLU A 14 -8.77 8.45 11.90
CA GLU A 14 -8.55 9.89 11.75
C GLU A 14 -7.67 10.20 10.53
N MET A 15 -6.58 9.44 10.33
CA MET A 15 -5.75 9.58 9.13
C MET A 15 -6.50 9.24 7.84
N LEU A 16 -7.37 8.22 7.84
CA LEU A 16 -8.18 7.89 6.67
C LEU A 16 -9.14 9.03 6.29
N LYS A 17 -9.72 9.73 7.27
CA LYS A 17 -10.59 10.90 7.05
C LYS A 17 -9.86 12.06 6.36
N GLN A 18 -8.59 12.31 6.72
CA GLN A 18 -7.78 13.38 6.11
C GLN A 18 -7.62 13.24 4.59
N LYS A 19 -7.77 12.01 4.07
CA LYS A 19 -7.64 11.69 2.64
C LYS A 19 -8.86 10.93 2.11
N LYS A 20 -10.07 11.28 2.56
CA LYS A 20 -11.32 10.57 2.18
C LYS A 20 -11.51 10.40 0.66
N ASN A 21 -11.03 11.35 -0.15
CA ASN A 21 -11.05 11.23 -1.61
C ASN A 21 -10.29 10.00 -2.14
N MET A 22 -9.27 9.51 -1.43
CA MET A 22 -8.54 8.30 -1.81
C MET A 22 -9.40 7.04 -1.74
N GLU A 23 -10.43 6.99 -0.88
CA GLU A 23 -11.39 5.88 -0.84
C GLU A 23 -12.09 5.70 -2.19
N ILE A 24 -12.59 6.82 -2.74
CA ILE A 24 -13.24 6.87 -4.06
C ILE A 24 -12.23 6.52 -5.16
N LEU A 25 -11.01 7.06 -5.09
CA LEU A 25 -9.97 6.79 -6.08
C LEU A 25 -9.60 5.30 -6.15
N VAL A 26 -9.61 4.56 -5.02
CA VAL A 26 -9.40 3.11 -5.06
C VAL A 26 -10.62 2.41 -5.67
N SER A 27 -11.84 2.84 -5.32
CA SER A 27 -13.06 2.16 -5.78
C SER A 27 -13.32 2.32 -7.28
N VAL A 28 -12.83 3.38 -7.92
CA VAL A 28 -12.99 3.61 -9.37
C VAL A 28 -11.94 2.89 -10.23
N CYS A 29 -11.05 2.09 -9.64
CA CYS A 29 -10.08 1.33 -10.41
C CYS A 29 -10.78 0.33 -11.34
N ALA A 30 -10.71 0.56 -12.66
CA ALA A 30 -11.32 -0.30 -13.68
C ALA A 30 -10.56 -1.62 -13.94
N SER A 31 -9.53 -1.95 -13.13
CA SER A 31 -8.67 -3.12 -13.32
C SER A 31 -8.10 -3.27 -14.74
N CYS A 32 -7.85 -2.16 -15.42
CA CYS A 32 -7.40 -2.13 -16.83
C CYS A 32 -5.94 -2.56 -17.06
N GLY A 33 -5.15 -2.77 -16.01
CA GLY A 33 -3.76 -3.25 -16.12
C GLY A 33 -2.72 -2.23 -16.61
N MET A 34 -3.09 -1.05 -17.11
CA MET A 34 -2.12 -0.08 -17.67
C MET A 34 -1.02 0.36 -16.68
N CYS A 35 -1.34 0.42 -15.38
CA CYS A 35 -0.35 0.74 -14.36
C CYS A 35 0.72 -0.35 -14.20
N ALA A 36 0.39 -1.61 -14.53
CA ALA A 36 1.26 -2.77 -14.41
C ALA A 36 2.45 -2.67 -15.38
N GLU A 37 2.16 -2.47 -16.67
CA GLU A 37 3.18 -2.34 -17.73
C GLU A 37 4.13 -1.14 -17.50
N SER A 38 3.66 -0.10 -16.81
CA SER A 38 4.48 1.06 -16.44
C SER A 38 5.45 0.77 -15.28
N CYS A 39 5.21 -0.28 -14.50
CA CYS A 39 5.97 -0.57 -13.28
C CYS A 39 7.15 -1.52 -13.58
N PHE A 40 8.36 -0.99 -13.50
CA PHE A 40 9.56 -1.80 -13.74
C PHE A 40 9.72 -2.98 -12.77
N LEU A 41 9.22 -2.85 -11.53
CA LEU A 41 9.24 -3.97 -10.57
C LEU A 41 8.26 -5.07 -10.97
N TYR A 42 7.13 -4.74 -11.58
CA TYR A 42 6.22 -5.77 -12.10
C TYR A 42 6.84 -6.49 -13.31
N VAL A 43 7.37 -5.72 -14.26
CA VAL A 43 7.98 -6.26 -15.49
C VAL A 43 9.19 -7.14 -15.18
N ASN A 44 10.01 -6.77 -14.19
CA ASN A 44 11.26 -7.48 -13.85
C ASN A 44 11.10 -8.56 -12.77
N ASN A 45 9.90 -8.80 -12.24
CA ASN A 45 9.62 -9.90 -11.30
C ASN A 45 8.55 -10.81 -11.90
N ASP A 46 8.82 -11.33 -13.10
CA ASP A 46 8.00 -12.30 -13.83
C ASP A 46 6.51 -11.96 -13.95
N LYS A 47 6.19 -10.65 -13.93
CA LYS A 47 4.82 -10.15 -13.95
C LYS A 47 3.95 -10.72 -12.83
N ASP A 48 4.54 -11.01 -11.67
CA ASP A 48 3.77 -11.41 -10.48
C ASP A 48 2.73 -10.30 -10.14
N PRO A 49 1.42 -10.64 -10.10
CA PRO A 49 0.35 -9.68 -9.81
C PRO A 49 0.55 -8.90 -8.51
N SER A 50 1.26 -9.45 -7.53
CA SER A 50 1.56 -8.76 -6.27
C SER A 50 2.44 -7.51 -6.48
N TYR A 51 3.22 -7.47 -7.56
CA TYR A 51 3.99 -6.30 -8.00
C TYR A 51 3.18 -5.31 -8.84
N MET A 52 1.91 -5.58 -9.15
CA MET A 52 1.08 -4.62 -9.87
C MET A 52 0.77 -3.39 -8.99
N PRO A 53 0.92 -2.13 -9.50
CA PRO A 53 0.67 -0.94 -8.68
C PRO A 53 -0.76 -0.84 -8.12
N SER A 54 -1.77 -1.17 -8.91
CA SER A 54 -3.17 -1.20 -8.44
C SER A 54 -3.38 -2.23 -7.33
N TYR A 55 -2.80 -3.43 -7.48
CA TYR A 55 -2.84 -4.48 -6.46
C TYR A 55 -2.28 -3.96 -5.14
N LYS A 56 -1.09 -3.36 -5.16
CA LYS A 56 -0.46 -2.77 -3.96
C LYS A 56 -1.37 -1.74 -3.29
N ALA A 57 -1.98 -0.83 -4.07
CA ALA A 57 -2.84 0.21 -3.51
C ALA A 57 -4.14 -0.37 -2.91
N ILE A 58 -4.78 -1.32 -3.61
CA ILE A 58 -6.02 -1.97 -3.17
C ILE A 58 -5.79 -2.84 -1.92
N HIS A 59 -4.70 -3.60 -1.89
CA HIS A 59 -4.40 -4.54 -0.81
C HIS A 59 -3.68 -3.90 0.39
N SER A 60 -3.24 -2.64 0.27
CA SER A 60 -2.76 -1.83 1.41
C SER A 60 -3.79 -0.79 1.83
N LEU A 61 -3.74 0.43 1.29
CA LEU A 61 -4.62 1.54 1.66
C LEU A 61 -6.10 1.20 1.42
N GLY A 62 -6.41 0.55 0.29
CA GLY A 62 -7.77 0.11 -0.02
C GLY A 62 -8.35 -0.85 1.03
N LYS A 63 -7.55 -1.77 1.56
CA LYS A 63 -7.91 -2.68 2.66
C LYS A 63 -8.20 -1.90 3.94
N MET A 64 -7.41 -0.86 4.24
CA MET A 64 -7.66 0.02 5.40
C MET A 64 -8.99 0.79 5.27
N TYR A 65 -9.29 1.34 4.08
CA TYR A 65 -10.58 2.01 3.81
C TYR A 65 -11.76 1.03 3.90
N ARG A 66 -11.67 -0.13 3.24
CA ARG A 66 -12.73 -1.15 3.26
C ARG A 66 -13.06 -1.63 4.67
N LYS A 67 -12.04 -1.76 5.52
CA LYS A 67 -12.20 -2.14 6.94
C LYS A 67 -12.51 -0.95 7.85
N LYS A 68 -12.64 0.28 7.32
CA LYS A 68 -12.89 1.49 8.10
C LYS A 68 -11.89 1.68 9.26
N GLY A 69 -10.62 1.38 9.00
CA GLY A 69 -9.55 1.42 10.00
C GLY A 69 -9.50 0.23 10.97
N ASN A 70 -10.43 -0.74 10.90
CA ASN A 70 -10.43 -1.97 11.71
C ASN A 70 -9.43 -3.00 11.17
N VAL A 71 -8.15 -2.65 11.17
CA VAL A 71 -7.05 -3.52 10.74
C VAL A 71 -6.29 -4.07 11.95
N THR A 72 -5.82 -5.31 11.84
CA THR A 72 -5.00 -5.96 12.87
C THR A 72 -3.52 -5.67 12.68
N ARG A 73 -2.69 -5.98 13.69
CA ARG A 73 -1.23 -5.90 13.59
C ARG A 73 -0.72 -6.75 12.42
N ALA A 74 -1.16 -8.00 12.33
CA ALA A 74 -0.76 -8.92 11.27
C ALA A 74 -1.05 -8.34 9.87
N GLU A 75 -2.22 -7.72 9.69
CA GLU A 75 -2.56 -7.10 8.41
C GLU A 75 -1.67 -5.90 8.06
N LEU A 76 -1.24 -5.11 9.05
CA LEU A 76 -0.29 -4.01 8.82
C LEU A 76 1.11 -4.53 8.49
N GLU A 77 1.55 -5.62 9.11
CA GLU A 77 2.83 -6.28 8.81
C GLU A 77 2.81 -6.90 7.40
N GLU A 78 1.71 -7.58 7.01
CA GLU A 78 1.52 -8.10 5.63
C GLU A 78 1.64 -6.99 4.58
N MET A 79 1.11 -5.79 4.87
CA MET A 79 1.20 -4.66 3.96
C MET A 79 2.64 -4.18 3.72
N LYS A 80 3.60 -4.51 4.60
CA LYS A 80 5.00 -4.04 4.46
C LYS A 80 5.60 -4.47 3.15
N ASP A 81 5.37 -5.71 2.78
CA ASP A 81 5.89 -6.27 1.54
C ASP A 81 5.40 -5.47 0.33
N LEU A 82 4.10 -5.19 0.28
CA LEU A 82 3.49 -4.40 -0.80
C LEU A 82 3.97 -2.95 -0.85
N VAL A 83 4.03 -2.28 0.32
CA VAL A 83 4.29 -0.84 0.36
C VAL A 83 5.78 -0.50 0.39
N TRP A 84 6.69 -1.39 0.82
CA TRP A 84 8.13 -1.15 0.87
C TRP A 84 8.96 -2.06 -0.04
N ASN A 85 8.77 -3.37 0.01
CA ASN A 85 9.62 -4.30 -0.74
C ASN A 85 9.28 -4.27 -2.23
N LYS A 86 7.98 -4.22 -2.54
CA LYS A 86 7.48 -4.22 -3.91
C LYS A 86 7.28 -2.82 -4.48
N CYS A 87 7.54 -1.74 -3.74
CA CYS A 87 7.39 -0.38 -4.23
C CYS A 87 8.51 0.54 -3.76
N VAL A 88 9.15 1.25 -4.69
CA VAL A 88 10.19 2.25 -4.38
C VAL A 88 9.70 3.70 -4.48
N LEU A 89 8.39 3.93 -4.71
CA LEU A 89 7.80 5.25 -4.96
C LEU A 89 8.48 6.02 -6.12
N CYS A 90 8.85 5.34 -7.21
CA CYS A 90 9.48 5.96 -8.39
C CYS A 90 8.54 6.84 -9.24
N THR A 91 7.26 6.94 -8.88
CA THR A 91 6.20 7.70 -9.58
C THR A 91 6.01 7.37 -11.08
N ARG A 92 6.62 6.30 -11.60
CA ARG A 92 6.53 5.91 -13.01
C ARG A 92 5.19 5.28 -13.40
N CYS A 93 4.47 4.70 -12.44
CA CYS A 93 3.19 4.07 -12.73
C CYS A 93 2.15 5.11 -13.18
N TYR A 94 1.48 4.82 -14.28
CA TYR A 94 0.47 5.68 -14.88
C TYR A 94 -0.93 5.07 -14.74
N CYS A 95 -1.92 5.92 -14.47
CA CYS A 95 -3.33 5.53 -14.46
C CYS A 95 -4.12 6.51 -15.33
N PRO A 96 -4.80 6.04 -16.39
CA PRO A 96 -5.57 6.91 -17.28
C PRO A 96 -6.81 7.52 -16.61
N ILE A 97 -7.27 6.94 -15.50
CA ILE A 97 -8.41 7.43 -14.70
C ILE A 97 -7.96 8.58 -13.77
N GLY A 98 -6.65 8.82 -13.62
CA GLY A 98 -6.11 9.87 -12.75
C GLY A 98 -5.86 9.43 -11.31
N ILE A 99 -5.84 8.12 -11.02
CA ILE A 99 -5.50 7.60 -9.69
C ILE A 99 -4.00 7.78 -9.45
N SER A 100 -3.62 8.62 -8.48
CA SER A 100 -2.24 8.70 -8.02
C SER A 100 -1.90 7.54 -7.08
N ILE A 101 -1.52 6.40 -7.66
CA ILE A 101 -1.05 5.21 -6.93
C ILE A 101 0.16 5.52 -6.03
N PRO A 102 1.19 6.29 -6.47
CA PRO A 102 2.31 6.64 -5.60
C PRO A 102 1.86 7.39 -4.35
N SER A 103 0.91 8.32 -4.47
CA SER A 103 0.34 9.03 -3.32
C SER A 103 -0.40 8.10 -2.37
N MET A 104 -1.12 7.10 -2.90
CA MET A 104 -1.79 6.08 -2.08
C MET A 104 -0.80 5.23 -1.30
N ILE A 105 0.24 4.73 -1.95
CA ILE A 105 1.28 3.93 -1.28
C ILE A 105 2.03 4.76 -0.24
N SER A 106 2.34 6.02 -0.56
CA SER A 106 2.96 6.95 0.38
C SER A 106 2.09 7.15 1.63
N TRP A 107 0.77 7.33 1.45
CA TRP A 107 -0.17 7.47 2.55
C TRP A 107 -0.30 6.19 3.39
N ALA A 108 -0.36 5.02 2.74
CA ALA A 108 -0.33 3.73 3.44
C ALA A 108 0.91 3.60 4.32
N ARG A 109 2.10 3.97 3.81
CA ARG A 109 3.34 3.98 4.61
C ARG A 109 3.23 4.91 5.81
N SER A 110 2.64 6.10 5.65
CA SER A 110 2.45 7.04 6.77
C SER A 110 1.54 6.47 7.85
N ILE A 111 0.45 5.79 7.47
CA ILE A 111 -0.43 5.09 8.43
C ILE A 111 0.34 3.95 9.11
N CYS A 112 1.05 3.11 8.37
CA CYS A 112 1.88 2.05 8.95
C CYS A 112 2.88 2.60 9.97
N ARG A 113 3.59 3.70 9.64
CA ARG A 113 4.53 4.37 10.55
C ARG A 113 3.86 4.90 11.82
N SER A 114 2.64 5.43 11.74
CA SER A 114 1.92 5.88 12.95
C SER A 114 1.60 4.72 13.91
N GLN A 115 1.55 3.50 13.38
CA GLN A 115 1.36 2.27 14.15
C GLN A 115 2.66 1.55 14.52
N GLY A 116 3.83 2.19 14.31
CA GLY A 116 5.13 1.61 14.58
C GLY A 116 5.58 0.55 13.57
N VAL A 117 4.95 0.50 12.39
CA VAL A 117 5.34 -0.41 11.31
C VAL A 117 6.27 0.33 10.35
N TYR A 118 7.46 -0.21 10.16
CA TYR A 118 8.50 0.36 9.30
C TYR A 118 9.02 -0.67 8.31
N ARG A 119 9.79 -0.18 7.33
CA ARG A 119 10.62 -1.05 6.48
C ARG A 119 11.69 -1.71 7.33
N GLU A 120 11.84 -3.02 7.17
CA GLU A 120 13.00 -3.75 7.69
C GLU A 120 14.07 -3.84 6.60
N TYR A 121 15.32 -3.57 6.96
CA TYR A 121 16.46 -3.59 6.03
C TYR A 121 17.26 -4.89 6.13
N ASP A 122 17.24 -5.54 7.28
CA ASP A 122 18.06 -6.71 7.60
C ASP A 122 17.40 -8.04 7.23
N GLN A 123 16.34 -8.01 6.41
CA GLN A 123 15.70 -9.23 5.94
C GLN A 123 16.57 -9.88 4.85
N PRO A 124 16.81 -11.21 4.91
CA PRO A 124 17.47 -11.90 3.81
C PRO A 124 16.64 -11.68 2.54
N LYS A 125 17.31 -11.30 1.45
CA LYS A 125 16.66 -11.14 0.15
C LYS A 125 16.04 -12.49 -0.21
N VAL A 126 14.71 -12.57 -0.20
CA VAL A 126 14.00 -13.72 -0.76
C VAL A 126 14.24 -13.65 -2.26
N ALA A 127 15.02 -14.62 -2.76
CA ALA A 127 15.35 -14.78 -4.16
C ALA A 127 14.11 -15.17 -4.97
#